data_AF-A0A8J4BKD9-F1
#
_entry.id   AF-A0A8J4BKD9-F1
#
_cell.length_a   1.000
_cell.length_b   1.000
_cell.length_c   1.000
_cell.angle_alpha   90.00
_cell.angle_beta   90.00
_cell.angle_gamma   90.00
#
_symmetry.space_group_name_H-M   'P 1'
#
loop_
_entity.id
_entity.type
_entity.pdbx_description
1 polymer ?
#
loop_
_entity_poly.entity_id
_entity_poly.type
_entity_poly.pdbx_seq_one_letter_code
_entity_poly.pdbx_strand_id
1 'polypeptide(L)'
;MRISQAYLALYNALQACGWALVLANLLYGILRKDLPEQLYAAAGPITNVVQGASLLETVHAAIGLVPSSPLMSLMQWMGRSNVLFLILGPISQLHSSWWSVLMLATWALAEVIRYPQYALSSLGSCPAWLTWLRYTMFIPLYPAGVVAEMGLMVAALPDLAERKPYSLELPNPYNWAFSYHRFIQVVLALYPFLWWQLYSSLLRARSKKLAPQPPKASKSQ
;
A
#
# COMPACT_ATOMS: atom_id res chain seq x y z
N MET A 1 17.25 21.31 13.04
CA MET A 1 16.61 20.22 12.27
C MET A 1 17.65 19.66 11.31
N ARG A 2 17.89 18.35 11.29
CA ARG A 2 18.85 17.75 10.32
C ARG A 2 18.25 17.82 8.91
N ILE A 3 19.07 18.02 7.87
CA ILE A 3 18.60 18.09 6.47
C ILE A 3 17.79 16.84 6.09
N SER A 4 18.23 15.66 6.54
CA SER A 4 17.52 14.40 6.31
C SER A 4 16.11 14.36 6.93
N GLN A 5 15.92 14.95 8.11
CA GLN A 5 14.61 15.04 8.77
C GLN A 5 13.67 16.00 8.02
N ALA A 6 14.21 17.14 7.57
CA ALA A 6 13.46 18.10 6.77
C ALA A 6 13.00 17.48 5.44
N TYR A 7 13.90 16.79 4.76
CA TYR A 7 13.62 16.05 3.52
C TYR A 7 12.54 14.98 3.74
N LEU A 8 12.68 14.13 4.76
CA LEU A 8 11.70 13.09 5.07
C LEU A 8 10.34 13.70 5.42
N ALA A 9 10.30 14.79 6.19
CA ALA A 9 9.07 15.48 6.51
C ALA A 9 8.37 16.02 5.26
N LEU A 10 9.12 16.65 4.35
CA LEU A 10 8.60 17.15 3.08
C LEU A 10 8.10 16.01 2.18
N TYR A 11 8.90 14.95 2.00
CA TYR A 11 8.51 13.78 1.22
C TYR A 11 7.21 13.16 1.73
N ASN A 12 7.11 12.92 3.03
CA ASN A 12 5.91 12.36 3.64
C ASN A 12 4.72 13.33 3.56
N ALA A 13 4.93 14.64 3.68
CA ALA A 13 3.86 15.63 3.50
C ALA A 13 3.33 15.63 2.05
N LEU A 14 4.21 15.57 1.04
CA LEU A 14 3.80 15.49 -0.37
C LEU A 14 3.01 14.21 -0.66
N GLN A 15 3.48 13.07 -0.13
CA GLN A 15 2.74 11.82 -0.22
C GLN A 15 1.37 11.91 0.47
N ALA A 16 1.30 12.50 1.67
CA ALA A 16 0.04 12.72 2.36
C ALA A 16 -0.94 13.55 1.53
N CYS A 17 -0.48 14.64 0.90
CA CYS A 17 -1.29 15.45 0.00
C CYS A 17 -1.80 14.65 -1.19
N GLY A 18 -0.93 13.85 -1.83
CA GLY A 18 -1.33 13.01 -2.96
C GLY A 18 -2.42 11.99 -2.59
N TRP A 19 -2.27 11.28 -1.49
CA TRP A 19 -3.29 10.34 -1.00
C TRP A 19 -4.56 11.03 -0.49
N ALA A 20 -4.45 12.23 0.07
CA ALA A 20 -5.62 13.04 0.43
C ALA A 20 -6.42 13.47 -0.80
N LEU A 21 -5.75 13.82 -1.90
CA LEU A 21 -6.41 14.12 -3.18
C LEU A 21 -7.10 12.88 -3.76
N VAL A 22 -6.47 11.70 -3.71
CA VAL A 22 -7.10 10.42 -4.09
C VAL A 22 -8.39 10.21 -3.29
N LEU A 23 -8.30 10.34 -1.96
CA LEU A 23 -9.46 10.15 -1.09
C LEU A 23 -10.56 11.19 -1.35
N ALA A 24 -10.20 12.47 -1.52
CA ALA A 24 -11.14 13.54 -1.79
C ALA A 24 -11.88 13.32 -3.12
N ASN A 25 -11.19 12.92 -4.19
CA ASN A 25 -11.82 12.61 -5.48
C ASN A 25 -12.79 11.44 -5.36
N LEU A 26 -12.43 10.37 -4.63
CA LEU A 26 -13.32 9.24 -4.40
C LEU A 26 -14.57 9.65 -3.61
N LEU A 27 -14.40 10.38 -2.50
CA LEU A 27 -15.52 10.84 -1.68
C LEU A 27 -16.44 11.78 -2.45
N TYR A 28 -15.86 12.74 -3.18
CA TYR A 28 -16.61 13.68 -4.00
C TYR A 28 -17.42 12.97 -5.09
N GLY A 29 -16.81 12.01 -5.79
CA GLY A 29 -17.53 11.24 -6.81
C GLY A 29 -18.61 10.33 -6.22
N ILE A 30 -18.39 9.73 -5.04
CA ILE A 30 -19.42 8.94 -4.34
C ILE A 30 -20.61 9.82 -3.98
N LEU A 31 -20.38 11.05 -3.50
CA LEU A 31 -21.46 12.02 -3.22
C LEU A 31 -22.25 12.39 -4.48
N ARG A 32 -21.60 12.41 -5.63
CA ARG A 32 -22.23 12.61 -6.95
C ARG A 32 -22.90 11.37 -7.52
N LYS A 33 -22.75 10.22 -6.85
CA LYS A 33 -23.20 8.89 -7.31
C LYS A 33 -22.56 8.49 -8.63
N ASP A 34 -21.29 8.86 -8.82
CA ASP A 34 -20.51 8.49 -9.99
C ASP A 34 -20.33 6.96 -10.07
N LEU A 35 -20.26 6.44 -11.29
CA LEU A 35 -20.00 5.02 -11.53
C LEU A 35 -18.55 4.65 -11.19
N PRO A 36 -18.23 3.37 -10.90
CA PRO A 36 -16.88 2.94 -10.54
C PRO A 36 -15.78 3.38 -11.51
N GLU A 37 -16.07 3.36 -12.81
CA GLU A 37 -15.14 3.79 -13.84
C GLU A 37 -14.77 5.27 -13.73
N GLN A 38 -15.74 6.13 -13.40
CA GLN A 38 -15.53 7.57 -13.21
C GLN A 38 -14.74 7.83 -11.92
N LEU A 39 -15.04 7.08 -10.86
CA LEU A 39 -14.27 7.11 -9.60
C LEU A 39 -12.81 6.71 -9.83
N TYR A 40 -12.59 5.63 -10.59
CA TYR A 40 -11.26 5.19 -10.98
C TYR A 40 -10.56 6.23 -11.87
N ALA A 41 -11.24 6.81 -12.86
CA ALA A 41 -10.67 7.83 -13.72
C ALA A 41 -10.17 9.06 -12.94
N ALA A 42 -10.88 9.46 -11.88
CA ALA A 42 -10.50 10.59 -11.03
C ALA A 42 -9.35 10.27 -10.04
N ALA A 43 -9.26 9.02 -9.56
CA ALA A 43 -8.39 8.64 -8.44
C ALA A 43 -7.19 7.75 -8.83
N GLY A 44 -7.35 6.92 -9.86
CA GLY A 44 -6.36 5.95 -10.35
C GLY A 44 -5.05 6.59 -10.83
N PRO A 45 -5.07 7.62 -11.70
CA PRO A 45 -3.84 8.27 -12.16
C PRO A 45 -3.00 8.87 -11.03
N ILE A 46 -3.65 9.50 -10.05
CA ILE A 46 -2.97 10.05 -8.87
C ILE A 46 -2.37 8.91 -8.05
N THR A 47 -3.15 7.84 -7.81
CA THR A 47 -2.70 6.62 -7.13
C THR A 47 -1.45 6.02 -7.78
N ASN A 48 -1.38 5.97 -9.11
CA ASN A 48 -0.22 5.49 -9.85
C ASN A 48 1.04 6.32 -9.54
N VAL A 49 0.91 7.65 -9.48
CA VAL A 49 2.03 8.54 -9.17
C VAL A 49 2.51 8.36 -7.73
N VAL A 50 1.60 8.39 -6.75
CA VAL A 50 1.97 8.28 -5.32
C VAL A 50 2.49 6.89 -4.96
N GLN A 51 1.96 5.84 -5.57
CA GLN A 51 2.45 4.47 -5.42
C GLN A 51 3.78 4.25 -6.15
N GLY A 52 4.00 4.91 -7.30
CA GLY A 52 5.31 4.90 -7.96
C GLY A 52 6.37 5.59 -7.10
N ALA A 53 6.02 6.77 -6.57
CA ALA A 53 6.90 7.53 -5.68
C ALA A 53 7.24 6.80 -4.38
N SER A 54 6.39 5.90 -3.89
CA SER A 54 6.65 5.13 -2.66
C SER A 54 7.79 4.11 -2.81
N LEU A 55 8.27 3.84 -4.02
CA LEU A 55 9.53 3.10 -4.22
C LEU A 55 10.71 3.81 -3.54
N LEU A 56 10.67 5.13 -3.42
CA LEU A 56 11.70 5.90 -2.72
C LEU A 56 11.83 5.51 -1.24
N GLU A 57 10.78 4.99 -0.60
CA GLU A 57 10.87 4.50 0.79
C GLU A 57 11.84 3.31 0.89
N THR A 58 11.85 2.45 -0.12
CA THR A 58 12.81 1.34 -0.22
C THR A 58 14.22 1.88 -0.42
N VAL A 59 14.39 2.93 -1.21
CA VAL A 59 15.68 3.60 -1.40
C VAL A 59 16.15 4.25 -0.09
N HIS A 60 15.25 4.93 0.64
CA HIS A 60 15.55 5.53 1.95
C HIS A 60 15.99 4.48 2.97
N ALA A 61 15.35 3.31 2.98
CA ALA A 61 15.78 2.18 3.80
C ALA A 61 17.17 1.68 3.37
N ALA A 62 17.41 1.52 2.06
CA ALA A 62 18.67 0.99 1.53
C ALA A 62 19.89 1.86 1.86
N ILE A 63 19.73 3.18 1.84
CA ILE A 63 20.79 4.14 2.18
C ILE A 63 20.87 4.44 3.68
N GLY A 64 20.08 3.76 4.52
CA GLY A 64 20.08 3.93 5.98
C GLY A 64 19.46 5.23 6.48
N LEU A 65 18.64 5.90 5.67
CA LEU A 65 17.93 7.13 6.04
C LEU A 65 16.78 6.85 7.02
N VAL A 66 16.21 5.64 6.95
CA VAL A 66 15.15 5.14 7.83
C VAL A 66 15.57 3.77 8.39
N PRO A 67 15.34 3.47 9.68
CA PRO A 67 15.69 2.20 10.30
C PRO A 67 14.69 1.08 9.93
N SER A 68 14.59 0.75 8.66
CA SER A 68 13.72 -0.30 8.11
C SER A 68 14.53 -1.26 7.24
N SER A 69 14.02 -2.50 7.08
CA SER A 69 14.64 -3.47 6.17
C SER A 69 14.33 -3.11 4.71
N PRO A 70 15.34 -2.87 3.84
CA PRO A 70 15.11 -2.52 2.44
C PRO A 70 14.39 -3.62 1.68
N LEU A 71 14.76 -4.89 1.91
CA LEU A 71 14.13 -6.03 1.25
C LEU A 71 12.64 -6.13 1.59
N MET A 72 12.28 -5.95 2.86
CA MET A 72 10.88 -6.01 3.29
C MET A 72 10.07 -4.84 2.71
N SER A 73 10.65 -3.64 2.68
CA SER A 73 10.04 -2.47 2.02
C SER A 73 9.81 -2.73 0.53
N LEU A 74 10.78 -3.31 -0.15
CA LEU A 74 10.67 -3.65 -1.57
C LEU A 74 9.57 -4.68 -1.82
N MET A 75 9.52 -5.76 -1.03
CA MET A 75 8.49 -6.80 -1.18
C MET A 75 7.07 -6.24 -0.96
N GLN A 76 6.90 -5.36 0.03
CA GLN A 76 5.63 -4.67 0.29
C GLN A 76 5.23 -3.77 -0.88
N TRP A 77 6.19 -3.00 -1.42
CA TRP A 77 5.96 -2.17 -2.59
C TRP A 77 5.60 -3.01 -3.81
N MET A 78 6.35 -4.09 -4.09
CA MET A 78 6.12 -4.99 -5.22
C MET A 78 4.74 -5.64 -5.17
N GLY A 79 4.28 -6.09 -3.99
CA GLY A 79 2.95 -6.70 -3.85
C GLY A 79 1.81 -5.77 -4.29
N ARG A 80 1.84 -4.51 -3.80
CA ARG A 80 0.86 -3.48 -4.18
C ARG A 80 1.01 -3.06 -5.63
N SER A 81 2.24 -2.81 -6.07
CA SER A 81 2.57 -2.42 -7.44
C SER A 81 2.20 -3.48 -8.47
N ASN A 82 2.23 -4.77 -8.12
CA ASN A 82 1.73 -5.85 -8.96
C ASN A 82 0.23 -5.69 -9.24
N VAL A 83 -0.59 -5.48 -8.20
CA VAL A 83 -2.04 -5.28 -8.37
C VAL A 83 -2.33 -3.99 -9.14
N LEU A 84 -1.65 -2.89 -8.81
CA LEU A 84 -1.93 -1.60 -9.43
C LEU A 84 -1.44 -1.54 -10.89
N PHE A 85 -0.16 -1.83 -11.15
CA PHE A 85 0.45 -1.59 -12.46
C PHE A 85 0.34 -2.78 -13.40
N LEU A 86 0.38 -4.01 -12.90
CA LEU A 86 0.41 -5.22 -13.75
C LEU A 86 -0.96 -5.86 -13.93
N ILE A 87 -1.92 -5.54 -13.06
CA ILE A 87 -3.30 -6.04 -13.15
C ILE A 87 -4.26 -4.90 -13.51
N LEU A 88 -4.43 -3.93 -12.62
CA LEU A 88 -5.43 -2.88 -12.79
C LEU A 88 -5.09 -1.92 -13.94
N GLY A 89 -3.82 -1.56 -14.11
CA GLY A 89 -3.35 -0.72 -15.21
C GLY A 89 -3.74 -1.22 -16.62
N PRO A 90 -3.30 -2.42 -17.03
CA PRO A 90 -3.52 -2.92 -18.40
C PRO A 90 -4.93 -3.47 -18.68
N ILE A 91 -5.71 -3.82 -17.64
CA ILE A 91 -7.04 -4.42 -17.80
C ILE A 91 -8.11 -3.36 -17.53
N SER A 92 -8.51 -2.65 -18.58
CA SER A 92 -9.49 -1.55 -18.47
C SER A 92 -10.84 -2.00 -17.93
N GLN A 93 -11.24 -3.25 -18.14
CA GLN A 93 -12.50 -3.79 -17.61
C GLN A 93 -12.55 -3.75 -16.08
N LEU A 94 -11.40 -3.80 -15.41
CA LEU A 94 -11.32 -3.72 -13.94
C LEU A 94 -11.53 -2.29 -13.42
N HIS A 95 -11.40 -1.27 -14.27
CA HIS A 95 -11.63 0.14 -13.88
C HIS A 95 -13.11 0.34 -13.51
N SER A 96 -14.02 -0.34 -14.21
CA SER A 96 -15.47 -0.31 -13.94
C SER A 96 -15.91 -1.24 -12.80
N SER A 97 -14.97 -1.91 -12.12
CA SER A 97 -15.28 -2.81 -11.00
C SER A 97 -15.29 -2.10 -9.65
N TRP A 98 -16.24 -2.44 -8.78
CA TRP A 98 -16.21 -1.97 -7.38
C TRP A 98 -14.98 -2.45 -6.60
N TRP A 99 -14.30 -3.52 -7.03
CA TRP A 99 -13.05 -3.96 -6.43
C TRP A 99 -11.94 -2.91 -6.58
N SER A 100 -11.87 -2.21 -7.71
CA SER A 100 -10.88 -1.14 -7.93
C SER A 100 -11.15 0.03 -6.98
N VAL A 101 -12.40 0.46 -6.87
CA VAL A 101 -12.83 1.55 -5.98
C VAL A 101 -12.55 1.19 -4.51
N LEU A 102 -12.89 -0.03 -4.08
CA LEU A 102 -12.62 -0.48 -2.71
C LEU A 102 -11.13 -0.51 -2.39
N MET A 103 -10.30 -0.98 -3.32
CA MET A 103 -8.85 -0.97 -3.16
C MET A 103 -8.32 0.46 -3.02
N LEU A 104 -8.68 1.34 -3.97
CA LEU A 104 -8.23 2.74 -3.96
C LEU A 104 -8.67 3.47 -2.69
N ALA A 105 -9.92 3.31 -2.26
CA ALA A 105 -10.45 3.93 -1.05
C ALA A 105 -9.73 3.42 0.21
N THR A 106 -9.54 2.10 0.32
CA THR A 106 -8.89 1.49 1.47
C THR A 106 -7.42 1.90 1.57
N TRP A 107 -6.72 1.90 0.44
CA TRP A 107 -5.34 2.38 0.36
C TRP A 107 -5.27 3.86 0.73
N ALA A 108 -6.10 4.72 0.14
CA ALA A 108 -6.09 6.14 0.45
C ALA A 108 -6.36 6.43 1.94
N LEU A 109 -7.34 5.74 2.55
CA LEU A 109 -7.62 5.85 3.98
C LEU A 109 -6.42 5.46 4.86
N ALA A 110 -5.73 4.36 4.51
CA ALA A 110 -4.55 3.92 5.25
C ALA A 110 -3.39 4.93 5.12
N GLU A 111 -3.17 5.44 3.91
CA GLU A 111 -2.04 6.31 3.59
C GLU A 111 -2.23 7.75 4.11
N VAL A 112 -3.45 8.28 4.10
CA VAL A 112 -3.79 9.58 4.71
C VAL A 112 -3.53 9.61 6.21
N ILE A 113 -3.48 8.45 6.87
CA ILE A 113 -3.08 8.35 8.28
C ILE A 113 -1.56 8.12 8.41
N ARG A 114 -0.99 7.23 7.57
CA ARG A 114 0.42 6.81 7.66
C ARG A 114 1.38 7.96 7.38
N TYR A 115 1.20 8.68 6.28
CA TYR A 115 2.15 9.68 5.84
C TYR A 115 2.23 10.90 6.77
N PRO A 116 1.12 11.48 7.27
CA PRO A 116 1.19 12.53 8.29
C PRO A 116 1.88 12.04 9.57
N GLN A 117 1.63 10.79 9.98
CA GLN A 117 2.30 10.20 11.14
C GLN A 117 3.82 10.12 10.92
N TYR A 118 4.28 9.74 9.73
CA TYR A 118 5.70 9.71 9.35
C TYR A 118 6.32 11.11 9.26
N ALA A 119 5.62 12.08 8.67
CA ALA A 119 6.08 13.46 8.58
C ALA A 119 6.32 14.05 9.97
N LEU A 120 5.32 13.97 10.85
CA LEU A 120 5.41 14.52 12.21
C LEU A 120 6.39 13.74 13.10
N SER A 121 6.53 12.42 12.89
CA SER A 121 7.54 11.62 13.60
C SER A 121 8.96 11.99 13.19
N SER A 122 9.19 12.30 11.91
CA SER A 122 10.50 12.73 11.41
C SER A 122 10.94 14.07 12.01
N LEU A 123 9.96 14.92 12.35
CA LEU A 123 10.15 16.20 13.04
C LEU A 123 10.26 16.07 14.57
N GLY A 124 10.00 14.87 15.13
CA GLY A 124 10.01 14.64 16.58
C GLY A 124 8.78 15.20 17.32
N SER A 125 7.73 15.59 16.59
CA SER A 125 6.54 16.25 17.16
C SER A 125 5.25 15.49 16.83
N CYS A 126 5.29 14.16 16.74
CA CYS A 126 4.11 13.35 16.43
C CYS A 126 3.13 13.30 17.62
N PRO A 127 1.87 13.74 17.46
CA PRO A 127 0.86 13.60 18.50
C PRO A 127 0.57 12.13 18.82
N ALA A 128 0.25 11.85 20.09
CA ALA A 128 -0.06 10.51 20.57
C ALA A 128 -1.33 9.93 19.90
N TRP A 129 -2.35 10.76 19.68
CA TRP A 129 -3.60 10.35 19.03
C TRP A 129 -3.38 9.87 17.58
N LEU A 130 -2.48 10.52 16.84
CA LEU A 130 -2.18 10.16 15.45
C LEU A 130 -1.40 8.84 15.38
N THR A 131 -0.49 8.64 16.34
CA THR A 131 0.20 7.36 16.51
C THR A 131 -0.80 6.25 16.85
N TRP A 132 -1.71 6.51 17.80
CA TRP A 132 -2.77 5.56 18.15
C TRP A 132 -3.66 5.21 16.95
N LEU A 133 -4.05 6.21 16.16
CA LEU A 133 -4.87 6.03 14.96
C LEU A 133 -4.18 5.11 13.95
N ARG A 134 -2.90 5.37 13.65
CA ARG A 134 -2.10 4.52 12.75
C ARG A 134 -2.05 3.07 13.24
N TYR A 135 -1.80 2.86 14.53
CA TYR A 135 -1.70 1.52 15.12
C TYR A 135 -3.06 0.88 15.45
N THR A 136 -4.18 1.49 15.07
CA THR A 136 -5.53 0.93 15.31
C THR A 136 -6.31 0.76 14.00
N MET A 137 -6.23 1.73 13.09
CA MET A 137 -7.00 1.72 11.83
C MET A 137 -6.58 0.61 10.86
N PHE A 138 -5.39 0.03 11.01
CA PHE A 138 -5.02 -1.14 10.22
C PHE A 138 -5.92 -2.35 10.49
N ILE A 139 -6.58 -2.44 11.66
CA ILE A 139 -7.43 -3.57 12.03
C ILE A 139 -8.58 -3.76 11.01
N PRO A 140 -9.41 -2.75 10.70
CA PRO A 140 -10.41 -2.87 9.65
C PRO A 140 -9.86 -2.67 8.23
N LEU A 141 -8.91 -1.74 8.04
CA LEU A 141 -8.44 -1.37 6.70
C LEU A 141 -7.60 -2.46 6.05
N TYR A 142 -6.79 -3.19 6.82
CA TYR A 142 -5.90 -4.19 6.24
C TYR A 142 -6.68 -5.39 5.64
N PRO A 143 -7.66 -6.01 6.34
CA PRO A 143 -8.52 -7.03 5.73
C PRO A 143 -9.32 -6.52 4.52
N ALA A 144 -9.85 -5.29 4.59
CA ALA A 144 -10.59 -4.71 3.47
C ALA A 144 -9.71 -4.54 2.21
N GLY A 145 -8.46 -4.10 2.38
CA GLY A 145 -7.51 -3.93 1.29
C GLY A 145 -7.15 -5.28 0.66
N VAL A 146 -6.93 -6.29 1.48
CA VAL A 146 -6.62 -7.67 1.06
C VAL A 146 -7.76 -8.26 0.24
N VAL A 147 -9.00 -8.14 0.72
CA VAL A 147 -10.18 -8.63 -0.01
C VAL A 147 -10.33 -7.92 -1.35
N ALA A 148 -10.09 -6.60 -1.40
CA ALA A 148 -10.14 -5.84 -2.63
C ALA A 148 -9.07 -6.26 -3.65
N GLU A 149 -7.82 -6.44 -3.18
CA GLU A 149 -6.70 -6.90 -4.01
C GLU A 149 -6.93 -8.31 -4.55
N MET A 150 -7.36 -9.25 -3.71
CA MET A 150 -7.70 -10.60 -4.12
C MET A 150 -8.89 -10.62 -5.10
N GLY A 151 -9.90 -9.79 -4.87
CA GLY A 151 -11.05 -9.63 -5.76
C GLY A 151 -10.61 -9.16 -7.16
N LEU A 152 -9.71 -8.18 -7.25
CA LEU A 152 -9.12 -7.73 -8.51
C LEU A 152 -8.30 -8.83 -9.19
N MET A 153 -7.45 -9.53 -8.43
CA MET A 153 -6.64 -10.64 -8.97
C MET A 153 -7.52 -11.75 -9.56
N VAL A 154 -8.59 -12.14 -8.87
CA VAL A 154 -9.54 -13.16 -9.34
C VAL A 154 -10.28 -12.67 -10.58
N ALA A 155 -10.78 -11.42 -10.56
CA ALA A 155 -11.48 -10.83 -11.70
C ALA A 155 -10.58 -10.70 -12.94
N ALA A 156 -9.26 -10.57 -12.75
CA ALA A 156 -8.28 -10.50 -13.83
C ALA A 156 -7.95 -11.87 -14.47
N LEU A 157 -8.18 -12.98 -13.77
CA LEU A 157 -7.74 -14.32 -14.22
C LEU A 157 -8.17 -14.67 -15.66
N PRO A 158 -9.42 -14.41 -16.10
CA PRO A 158 -9.85 -14.70 -17.47
C PRO A 158 -9.04 -13.92 -18.52
N ASP A 159 -8.91 -12.60 -18.37
CA ASP A 159 -8.12 -11.76 -19.27
C ASP A 159 -6.64 -12.17 -19.28
N LEU A 160 -6.09 -12.54 -18.12
CA LEU A 160 -4.71 -13.02 -18.01
C LEU A 160 -4.50 -14.38 -18.70
N ALA A 161 -5.51 -15.24 -18.73
CA ALA A 161 -5.44 -16.53 -19.42
C ALA A 161 -5.48 -16.37 -20.94
N GLU A 162 -6.31 -15.45 -21.42
CA GLU A 162 -6.51 -15.21 -22.85
C GLU A 162 -5.36 -14.41 -23.47
N ARG A 163 -5.02 -13.25 -22.87
CA ARG A 163 -4.03 -12.33 -23.42
C ARG A 163 -2.59 -12.71 -23.09
N LYS A 164 -2.40 -13.58 -22.08
CA LYS A 164 -1.10 -14.04 -21.55
C LYS A 164 -0.05 -12.92 -21.41
N PRO A 165 -0.38 -11.75 -20.83
CA PRO A 165 0.57 -10.66 -20.71
C PRO A 165 1.73 -11.11 -19.80
N TYR A 166 2.94 -10.60 -20.07
CA TYR A 166 4.15 -10.86 -19.28
C TYR A 166 4.50 -12.35 -19.13
N SER A 167 4.05 -13.20 -20.07
CA SER A 167 4.35 -14.63 -20.09
C SER A 167 5.40 -14.94 -21.16
N LEU A 168 6.34 -15.82 -20.84
CA LEU A 168 7.37 -16.33 -21.75
C LEU A 168 7.02 -17.77 -22.12
N GLU A 169 6.67 -17.99 -23.39
CA GLU A 169 6.42 -19.32 -23.93
C GLU A 169 7.69 -19.88 -24.60
N LEU A 170 7.70 -21.20 -24.84
CA LEU A 170 8.76 -21.86 -25.59
C LEU A 170 8.41 -21.88 -27.08
N PRO A 171 9.41 -21.82 -28.00
CA PRO A 171 10.85 -21.78 -27.72
C PRO A 171 11.35 -20.35 -27.43
N ASN A 172 12.21 -20.22 -26.42
CA ASN A 172 12.95 -18.98 -26.12
C ASN A 172 14.43 -19.29 -25.84
N PRO A 173 15.36 -18.32 -26.03
CA PRO A 173 16.80 -18.57 -25.94
C PRO A 173 17.28 -19.00 -24.54
N TYR A 174 16.48 -18.79 -23.50
CA TYR A 174 16.80 -19.17 -22.12
C TYR A 174 16.25 -20.56 -21.75
N ASN A 175 15.50 -21.22 -22.65
CA ASN A 175 14.80 -22.49 -22.43
C ASN A 175 13.96 -22.51 -21.13
N TRP A 176 13.34 -21.38 -20.79
CA TRP A 176 12.61 -21.20 -19.53
C TRP A 176 11.23 -20.60 -19.78
N ALA A 177 10.17 -21.25 -19.32
CA ALA A 177 8.80 -20.76 -19.46
C ALA A 177 8.31 -20.08 -18.17
N PHE A 178 7.67 -18.92 -18.31
CA PHE A 178 7.02 -18.21 -17.21
C PHE A 178 5.60 -17.83 -17.62
N SER A 179 4.62 -18.13 -16.77
CA SER A 179 3.22 -17.74 -17.01
C SER A 179 2.76 -16.83 -15.89
N TYR A 180 2.45 -15.59 -16.24
CA TYR A 180 1.95 -14.61 -15.28
C TYR A 180 0.58 -15.02 -14.72
N HIS A 181 -0.27 -15.63 -15.55
CA HIS A 181 -1.54 -16.23 -15.09
C HIS A 181 -1.32 -17.26 -13.97
N ARG A 182 -0.38 -18.20 -14.16
CA ARG A 182 -0.05 -19.20 -13.11
C ARG A 182 0.58 -18.56 -11.88
N PHE A 183 1.42 -17.55 -12.07
CA PHE A 183 1.98 -16.78 -10.96
C PHE A 183 0.88 -16.17 -10.09
N ILE A 184 -0.13 -15.52 -10.69
CA ILE A 184 -1.26 -14.95 -9.93
C ILE A 184 -2.08 -16.03 -9.21
N GLN A 185 -2.29 -17.21 -9.81
CA GLN A 185 -2.94 -18.33 -9.13
C GLN A 185 -2.18 -18.79 -7.88
N VAL A 186 -0.84 -18.91 -7.97
CA VAL A 186 0.01 -19.26 -6.82
C VAL A 186 -0.03 -18.16 -5.77
N VAL A 187 0.05 -16.89 -6.18
CA VAL A 187 -0.07 -15.75 -5.26
C VAL A 187 -1.39 -15.80 -4.51
N LEU A 188 -2.53 -16.02 -5.21
CA LEU A 188 -3.85 -16.15 -4.60
C LEU A 188 -3.93 -17.30 -3.58
N ALA A 189 -3.30 -18.45 -3.89
CA ALA A 189 -3.25 -19.60 -2.97
C ALA A 189 -2.40 -19.31 -1.72
N LEU A 190 -1.29 -18.57 -1.87
CA LEU A 190 -0.40 -18.22 -0.76
C LEU A 190 -0.88 -16.99 0.03
N TYR A 191 -1.72 -16.14 -0.57
CA TYR A 191 -2.13 -14.85 -0.03
C TYR A 191 -2.69 -14.95 1.40
N PRO A 192 -3.60 -15.89 1.74
CA PRO A 192 -4.12 -16.02 3.11
C PRO A 192 -3.02 -16.27 4.16
N PHE A 193 -2.00 -17.05 3.80
CA PHE A 193 -0.89 -17.36 4.71
C PHE A 193 0.02 -16.14 4.90
N LEU A 194 0.40 -15.48 3.80
CA LEU A 194 1.25 -14.28 3.81
C LEU A 194 0.58 -13.13 4.56
N TRP A 195 -0.72 -12.93 4.32
CA TRP A 195 -1.53 -11.95 5.01
C TRP A 195 -1.55 -12.18 6.52
N TRP A 196 -1.79 -13.41 6.98
CA TRP A 196 -1.84 -13.70 8.42
C TRP A 196 -0.50 -13.43 9.13
N GLN A 197 0.61 -13.78 8.48
CA GLN A 197 1.95 -13.49 9.00
C GLN A 197 2.18 -11.98 9.17
N LEU A 198 1.83 -11.18 8.16
CA LEU A 198 1.95 -9.72 8.22
C LEU A 198 0.98 -9.13 9.27
N TYR A 199 -0.28 -9.54 9.26
CA TYR A 199 -1.31 -9.03 10.17
C TYR A 199 -0.97 -9.32 11.64
N SER A 200 -0.55 -10.54 11.97
CA SER A 200 -0.11 -10.90 13.32
C SER A 200 1.12 -10.08 13.76
N SER A 201 2.04 -9.78 12.84
CA SER A 201 3.18 -8.90 13.11
C SER A 201 2.75 -7.47 13.46
N LEU A 202 1.71 -6.94 12.79
CA LEU A 202 1.15 -5.62 13.06
C LEU A 202 0.45 -5.56 14.42
N LEU A 203 -0.27 -6.62 14.80
CA LEU A 203 -0.86 -6.75 16.14
C LEU A 203 0.21 -6.75 17.23
N ARG A 204 1.33 -7.46 17.01
CA ARG A 204 2.49 -7.42 17.93
C ARG A 204 3.12 -6.03 17.99
N ALA A 205 3.28 -5.36 16.84
CA ALA A 205 3.82 -4.00 16.77
C ALA A 205 2.93 -3.00 17.52
N ARG A 206 1.61 -3.12 17.38
CA ARG A 206 0.62 -2.36 18.14
C ARG A 206 0.78 -2.57 19.63
N SER A 207 0.80 -3.82 20.09
CA SER A 207 0.96 -4.15 21.51
C SER A 207 2.24 -3.52 22.08
N LYS A 208 3.36 -3.60 21.37
CA LYS A 208 4.64 -2.99 21.80
C LYS A 208 4.60 -1.46 21.84
N LYS A 209 3.90 -0.80 20.91
CA LYS A 209 3.88 0.66 20.80
C LYS A 209 2.86 1.34 21.72
N LEU A 210 1.75 0.65 22.00
CA LEU A 210 0.67 1.17 22.82
C LEU A 210 0.66 0.61 24.26
N ALA A 211 1.62 -0.26 24.61
CA ALA A 211 1.78 -0.72 25.98
C ALA A 211 2.02 0.48 26.93
N PRO A 212 1.44 0.48 28.15
CA PRO A 212 1.75 1.46 29.16
C PRO A 212 3.27 1.49 29.40
N GLN A 213 3.88 2.66 29.29
CA GLN A 213 5.29 2.82 29.65
C GLN A 213 5.41 2.57 31.17
N PRO A 214 6.37 1.76 31.64
CA PRO A 214 6.63 1.67 33.08
C PRO A 214 6.94 3.08 33.61
N PRO A 215 6.51 3.41 34.85
CA PRO A 215 6.79 4.71 35.43
C PRO A 215 8.29 4.98 35.34
N LYS A 216 8.67 6.12 34.75
CA LYS A 216 10.07 6.56 34.71
C LYS A 216 10.55 6.56 36.15
N ALA A 217 11.52 5.71 36.48
CA ALA A 217 12.20 5.77 37.76
C ALA A 217 12.74 7.20 37.90
N SER A 218 12.17 7.94 38.85
CA SER A 218 12.75 9.17 39.36
C SER A 218 14.21 8.86 39.68
N LYS A 219 15.14 9.44 38.93
CA LYS A 219 16.54 9.46 39.35
C LYS A 219 16.60 10.39 40.55
N SER A 220 16.44 9.83 41.75
CA SER A 220 16.86 10.45 42.98
C SER A 220 18.40 10.41 43.01
N GLN A 221 19.04 11.52 42.69
CA GLN A 221 20.38 11.90 43.15
C GLN A 221 20.66 13.35 42.74
#